data_AF-S9UKH3-F1
#
_entry.id   AF-S9UKH3-F1
#
_cell.length_a   1.000
_cell.length_b   1.000
_cell.length_c   1.000
_cell.angle_alpha   90.00
_cell.angle_beta   90.00
_cell.angle_gamma   90.00
#
_symmetry.space_group_name_H-M   'P 1'
#
loop_
_entity.id
_entity.type
_entity.pdbx_description
1 polymer ?
#
loop_
_entity_poly.entity_id
_entity_poly.type
_entity_poly.pdbx_seq_one_letter_code
_entity_poly.pdbx_strand_id
1 'polypeptide(L)'
;MLGRALNSFSERKGNADSFISLRESKLTRLLSESFGGNSKTWMLATVSPTAYNAYETISTLDYASNAKAITNQVKVNSGLRSLELKELKMVVSILEKRLENVGRTRDAKQIELARLEEECQAMRAALQTAHSQELIKSKLQSACTRIREGNGMLRKRIEAASSGVMWPLDNIGAPLFFKGRCGISLKSVFLGQKCTFRIPIKADNGQGTTCKLIVQLFPVGENTTECTSGATVVGSDVRFVLHIVGAEGLPPNCSAHALCLVSLLNGKCSEFFSTITSENTTCPNWNYVRQFELGNVTSDIIDNYSSRDLFCFEIFGFSV
;
A
#
# COMPACT_ATOMS: atom_id res chain seq x y z
N MET A 1 -23.80 69.89 -12.26
CA MET A 1 -24.23 68.51 -11.96
C MET A 1 -25.40 68.48 -10.96
N LEU A 2 -25.34 69.15 -9.80
CA LEU A 2 -26.49 69.25 -8.87
C LEU A 2 -27.74 69.86 -9.52
N GLY A 3 -27.59 70.91 -10.34
CA GLY A 3 -28.72 71.52 -11.04
C GLY A 3 -29.42 70.63 -12.06
N ARG A 4 -28.72 69.67 -12.68
CA ARG A 4 -29.36 68.70 -13.57
C ARG A 4 -30.24 67.73 -12.78
N ALA A 5 -29.75 67.30 -11.61
CA ALA A 5 -30.55 66.48 -10.71
C ALA A 5 -31.79 67.25 -10.21
N LEU A 6 -31.66 68.50 -9.75
CA LEU A 6 -32.82 69.28 -9.28
C LEU A 6 -33.85 69.59 -10.38
N ASN A 7 -33.40 69.89 -11.60
CA ASN A 7 -34.31 70.10 -12.72
C ASN A 7 -35.08 68.81 -13.07
N SER A 8 -34.43 67.64 -12.98
CA SER A 8 -35.13 66.35 -13.16
C SER A 8 -36.19 66.09 -12.08
N PHE A 9 -36.03 66.66 -10.88
CA PHE A 9 -37.02 66.56 -9.80
C PHE A 9 -38.21 67.51 -10.01
N SER A 10 -37.99 68.72 -10.53
CA SER A 10 -39.09 69.66 -10.80
C SER A 10 -39.97 69.17 -11.96
N GLU A 11 -39.38 68.56 -12.99
CA GLU A 11 -40.08 67.96 -14.13
C GLU A 11 -40.91 66.72 -13.75
N ARG A 12 -40.53 66.02 -12.67
CA ARG A 12 -41.20 64.81 -12.15
C ARG A 12 -42.60 65.07 -11.61
N LYS A 13 -42.97 66.33 -11.35
CA LYS A 13 -44.31 66.74 -10.90
C LYS A 13 -45.40 66.43 -11.93
N GLY A 14 -45.05 66.20 -13.21
CA GLY A 14 -45.98 65.86 -14.28
C GLY A 14 -45.83 64.44 -14.87
N ASN A 15 -44.73 63.72 -14.57
CA ASN A 15 -44.46 62.40 -15.14
C ASN A 15 -43.71 61.52 -14.12
N ALA A 16 -44.36 60.47 -13.61
CA ALA A 16 -43.87 59.66 -12.49
C ALA A 16 -42.61 58.82 -12.83
N ASP A 17 -42.30 58.68 -14.13
CA ASP A 17 -41.29 57.76 -14.66
C ASP A 17 -39.95 58.44 -15.04
N SER A 18 -39.74 59.71 -14.68
CA SER A 18 -38.44 60.36 -14.96
C SER A 18 -37.32 59.77 -14.09
N PHE A 19 -36.23 59.35 -14.75
CA PHE A 19 -35.02 58.85 -14.10
C PHE A 19 -34.22 60.01 -13.51
N ILE A 20 -33.92 59.93 -12.21
CA ILE A 20 -33.17 60.97 -11.50
C ILE A 20 -31.69 60.55 -11.40
N SER A 21 -30.80 61.31 -12.04
CA SER A 21 -29.35 61.08 -12.07
C SER A 21 -28.61 61.44 -10.76
N LEU A 22 -29.06 61.01 -9.58
CA LEU A 22 -28.36 61.26 -8.31
C LEU A 22 -27.00 60.53 -8.20
N ARG A 23 -26.69 59.61 -9.12
CA ARG A 23 -25.45 58.82 -9.14
C ARG A 23 -24.28 59.47 -9.88
N GLU A 24 -24.51 60.57 -10.60
CA GLU A 24 -23.47 61.23 -11.41
C GLU A 24 -22.39 61.94 -10.58
N SER A 25 -22.67 62.30 -9.32
CA SER A 25 -21.70 62.93 -8.42
C SER A 25 -21.68 62.25 -7.03
N LYS A 26 -20.50 62.25 -6.40
CA LYS A 26 -20.34 61.79 -5.01
C LYS A 26 -21.19 62.63 -4.05
N LEU A 27 -21.32 63.94 -4.31
CA LEU A 27 -22.11 64.85 -3.49
C LEU A 27 -23.62 64.52 -3.57
N THR A 28 -24.15 64.31 -4.78
CA THR A 28 -25.57 63.94 -4.97
C THR A 28 -25.87 62.55 -4.42
N ARG A 29 -24.88 61.66 -4.37
CA ARG A 29 -25.03 60.33 -3.77
C ARG A 29 -25.16 60.39 -2.25
N LEU A 30 -24.32 61.19 -1.60
CA LEU A 30 -24.42 61.43 -0.15
C LEU A 30 -25.71 62.16 0.21
N LEU A 31 -26.17 63.08 -0.64
CA LEU A 31 -27.41 63.84 -0.44
C LEU A 31 -28.65 63.18 -1.06
N SER A 32 -28.57 61.91 -1.46
CA SER A 32 -29.70 61.22 -2.10
C SER A 32 -30.93 61.16 -1.20
N GLU A 33 -30.74 61.03 0.12
CA GLU A 33 -31.84 61.07 1.09
C GLU A 33 -32.43 62.47 1.28
N SER A 34 -31.67 63.53 0.97
CA SER A 34 -32.10 64.93 1.10
C SER A 34 -32.97 65.42 -0.07
N PHE A 35 -32.95 64.74 -1.21
CA PHE A 35 -33.75 65.10 -2.39
C PHE A 35 -34.66 63.92 -2.77
N GLY A 36 -35.87 63.90 -2.23
CA GLY A 36 -36.89 62.86 -2.46
C GLY A 36 -36.85 61.67 -1.50
N GLY A 37 -35.98 61.69 -0.48
CA GLY A 37 -35.81 60.59 0.48
C GLY A 37 -36.33 60.89 1.89
N ASN A 38 -35.77 60.17 2.87
CA ASN A 38 -36.15 60.28 4.28
C ASN A 38 -35.32 61.34 5.03
N SER A 39 -35.50 62.62 4.69
CA SER A 39 -34.79 63.72 5.35
C SER A 39 -35.60 65.01 5.35
N LYS A 40 -35.50 65.80 6.41
CA LYS A 40 -36.01 67.18 6.45
C LYS A 40 -34.92 68.10 5.92
N THR A 41 -35.10 68.60 4.70
CA THR A 41 -34.07 69.36 3.99
C THR A 41 -34.46 70.82 3.83
N TRP A 42 -33.49 71.70 4.09
CA TRP A 42 -33.62 73.16 3.93
C TRP A 42 -32.51 73.63 2.99
N MET A 43 -32.86 74.50 2.04
CA MET A 43 -31.90 75.14 1.15
C MET A 43 -31.86 76.63 1.45
N LEU A 44 -30.66 77.16 1.70
CA LEU A 44 -30.42 78.60 1.84
C LEU A 44 -29.75 79.12 0.57
N ALA A 45 -30.41 80.04 -0.11
CA ALA A 45 -29.88 80.73 -1.29
C ALA A 45 -29.32 82.08 -0.88
N THR A 46 -28.00 82.25 -0.95
CA THR A 46 -27.33 83.50 -0.62
C THR A 46 -27.10 84.32 -1.89
N VAL A 47 -27.69 85.51 -1.96
CA VAL A 47 -27.63 86.39 -3.14
C VAL A 47 -27.05 87.76 -2.79
N SER A 48 -26.49 88.44 -3.79
CA SER A 48 -25.93 89.78 -3.66
C SER A 48 -26.87 90.82 -4.28
N PRO A 49 -27.16 91.95 -3.61
CA PRO A 49 -28.07 92.97 -4.13
C PRO A 49 -27.45 93.88 -5.20
N THR A 50 -26.19 93.68 -5.58
CA THR A 50 -25.48 94.56 -6.52
C THR A 50 -25.87 94.29 -7.97
N ALA A 51 -26.10 95.34 -8.76
CA ALA A 51 -26.50 95.24 -10.17
C ALA A 51 -25.52 94.43 -11.04
N TYR A 52 -24.22 94.47 -10.73
CA TYR A 52 -23.20 93.65 -11.41
C TYR A 52 -23.46 92.14 -11.29
N ASN A 53 -24.03 91.71 -10.16
CA ASN A 53 -24.32 90.30 -9.87
C ASN A 53 -25.78 89.92 -10.22
N ALA A 54 -26.50 90.76 -10.97
CA ALA A 54 -27.91 90.52 -11.28
C ALA A 54 -28.12 89.17 -11.99
N TYR A 55 -27.24 88.82 -12.92
CA TYR A 55 -27.33 87.56 -13.68
C TYR A 55 -27.16 86.31 -12.79
N GLU A 56 -26.16 86.31 -11.92
CA GLU A 56 -25.92 85.20 -10.97
C GLU A 56 -27.00 85.12 -9.90
N THR A 57 -27.54 86.27 -9.49
CA THR A 57 -28.65 86.35 -8.54
C THR A 57 -29.91 85.71 -9.12
N ILE A 58 -30.25 86.02 -10.37
CA ILE A 58 -31.37 85.37 -11.07
C ILE A 58 -31.15 83.86 -11.16
N SER A 59 -29.95 83.43 -11.59
CA SER A 59 -29.60 82.01 -11.70
C SER A 59 -29.73 81.26 -10.37
N THR A 60 -29.32 81.89 -9.26
CA THR A 60 -29.42 81.33 -7.91
C THR A 60 -30.87 81.23 -7.43
N LEU A 61 -31.70 82.23 -7.74
CA LEU A 61 -33.12 82.24 -7.39
C LEU A 61 -33.92 81.21 -8.20
N ASP A 62 -33.64 81.07 -9.49
CA ASP A 62 -34.24 80.03 -10.35
C ASP A 62 -33.91 78.63 -9.83
N TYR A 63 -32.66 78.43 -9.42
CA TYR A 63 -32.22 77.21 -8.79
C TYR A 63 -32.97 76.90 -7.49
N ALA A 64 -33.13 77.91 -6.63
CA ALA A 64 -33.88 77.78 -5.37
C ALA A 64 -35.38 77.51 -5.61
N SER A 65 -35.96 78.11 -6.65
CA SER A 65 -37.34 77.88 -7.07
C SER A 65 -37.56 76.43 -7.50
N ASN A 66 -36.65 75.86 -8.28
CA ASN A 66 -36.70 74.44 -8.66
C ASN A 66 -36.53 73.51 -7.46
N ALA A 67 -35.62 73.84 -6.53
CA ALA A 67 -35.41 73.08 -5.31
C ALA A 67 -36.66 73.04 -4.40
N LYS A 68 -37.46 74.12 -4.38
CA LYS A 68 -38.71 74.19 -3.61
C LYS A 68 -39.77 73.18 -4.09
N ALA A 69 -39.72 72.76 -5.35
CA ALA A 69 -40.68 71.80 -5.90
C ALA A 69 -40.47 70.36 -5.40
N ILE A 70 -39.35 70.08 -4.71
CA ILE A 70 -38.97 68.74 -4.27
C ILE A 70 -39.72 68.38 -2.98
N THR A 71 -40.42 67.24 -3.00
CA THR A 71 -41.16 66.72 -1.85
C THR A 71 -40.45 65.50 -1.24
N ASN A 72 -40.05 65.59 0.03
CA ASN A 72 -39.43 64.47 0.76
C ASN A 72 -40.48 63.68 1.56
N GLN A 73 -40.31 62.36 1.64
CA GLN A 73 -41.14 61.48 2.46
C GLN A 73 -40.43 61.15 3.75
N VAL A 74 -40.65 61.98 4.77
CA VAL A 74 -39.96 61.84 6.07
C VAL A 74 -40.67 60.81 6.95
N LYS A 75 -39.92 59.82 7.44
CA LYS A 75 -40.35 58.77 8.36
C LYS A 75 -39.45 58.78 9.59
N VAL A 76 -40.03 58.59 10.77
CA VAL A 76 -39.25 58.45 12.01
C VAL A 76 -38.42 57.17 11.93
N ASN A 77 -37.10 57.29 12.07
CA ASN A 77 -36.18 56.17 12.09
C ASN A 77 -36.25 55.42 13.43
N SER A 78 -37.41 54.88 13.78
CA SER A 78 -37.59 54.09 15.00
C SER A 78 -37.14 52.64 14.78
N GLY A 79 -36.03 52.26 15.39
CA GLY A 79 -35.83 50.92 15.95
C GLY A 79 -35.24 49.80 15.08
N LEU A 80 -35.25 49.85 13.75
CA LEU A 80 -34.75 48.75 12.90
C LEU A 80 -33.30 48.34 13.25
N ARG A 81 -32.40 49.31 13.39
CA ARG A 81 -31.01 49.06 13.81
C ARG A 81 -30.87 48.47 15.21
N SER A 82 -31.84 48.69 16.11
CA SER A 82 -31.77 48.19 17.49
C SER A 82 -32.27 46.75 17.63
N LEU A 83 -33.24 46.35 16.80
CA LEU A 83 -33.75 44.98 16.71
C LEU A 83 -32.70 44.07 16.06
N GLU A 84 -32.17 44.48 14.90
CA GLU A 84 -31.12 43.75 14.19
C GLU A 84 -29.88 43.55 15.06
N LEU A 85 -29.48 44.57 15.83
CA LEU A 85 -28.30 44.48 16.70
C LEU A 85 -28.51 43.55 17.90
N LYS A 86 -29.75 43.42 18.41
CA LYS A 86 -30.09 42.47 19.47
C LYS A 86 -30.11 41.04 18.95
N GLU A 87 -30.74 40.82 17.80
CA GLU A 87 -30.78 39.51 17.14
C GLU A 87 -29.37 39.04 16.78
N LEU A 88 -28.55 39.92 16.21
CA LEU A 88 -27.18 39.59 15.85
C LEU A 88 -26.33 39.24 17.08
N LYS A 89 -26.48 39.98 18.19
CA LYS A 89 -25.79 39.66 19.46
C LYS A 89 -26.24 38.32 20.05
N MET A 90 -27.53 37.99 19.95
CA MET A 90 -28.04 36.70 20.40
C MET A 90 -27.43 35.55 19.58
N VAL A 91 -27.38 35.69 18.25
CA VAL A 91 -26.79 34.68 17.36
C VAL A 91 -25.31 34.49 17.68
N VAL A 92 -24.54 35.56 17.88
CA VAL A 92 -23.13 35.47 18.27
C VAL A 92 -22.97 34.68 19.57
N SER A 93 -23.76 34.98 20.61
CA SER A 93 -23.69 34.25 21.89
C SER A 93 -24.02 32.75 21.75
N ILE A 94 -24.97 32.39 20.90
CA ILE A 94 -25.31 30.99 20.63
C ILE A 94 -24.16 30.28 19.91
N LEU A 95 -23.55 30.96 18.93
CA LEU A 95 -22.43 30.41 18.17
C LEU A 95 -21.19 30.21 19.05
N GLU A 96 -20.88 31.15 19.92
CA GLU A 96 -19.79 31.03 20.90
C GLU A 96 -19.97 29.80 21.80
N LYS A 97 -21.17 29.59 22.34
CA LYS A 97 -21.49 28.41 23.17
C LYS A 97 -21.36 27.09 22.38
N ARG A 98 -21.79 27.08 21.12
CA ARG A 98 -21.64 25.90 20.25
C ARG A 98 -20.16 25.60 20.01
N LEU A 99 -19.36 26.64 19.75
CA LEU A 99 -17.92 26.50 19.52
C LEU A 99 -17.22 25.93 20.75
N GLU A 100 -17.59 26.39 21.95
CA GLU A 100 -17.05 25.87 23.22
C GLU A 100 -17.37 24.38 23.42
N ASN A 101 -18.61 23.97 23.14
CA ASN A 101 -19.01 22.55 23.22
C ASN A 101 -18.29 21.68 22.20
N VAL A 102 -18.08 22.19 20.97
CA VAL A 102 -17.28 21.50 19.95
C VAL A 102 -15.82 21.39 20.39
N GLY A 103 -15.26 22.43 21.01
CA GLY A 103 -13.92 22.39 21.62
C GLY A 103 -13.80 21.27 22.66
N ARG A 104 -14.72 21.22 23.62
CA ARG A 104 -14.73 20.18 24.67
C ARG A 104 -14.84 18.77 24.10
N THR A 105 -15.71 18.56 23.11
CA THR A 105 -15.87 17.24 22.48
C THR A 105 -14.65 16.84 21.66
N ARG A 106 -13.99 17.79 20.98
CA ARG A 106 -12.72 17.56 20.29
C ARG A 106 -11.63 17.16 21.27
N ASP A 107 -11.49 17.87 22.37
CA ASP A 107 -10.45 17.60 23.36
C ASP A 107 -10.67 16.25 24.06
N ALA A 108 -11.92 15.90 24.37
CA ALA A 108 -12.28 14.57 24.89
C ALA A 108 -11.93 13.45 23.89
N LYS A 109 -12.27 13.62 22.61
CA LYS A 109 -11.90 12.67 21.55
C LYS A 109 -10.39 12.58 21.36
N GLN A 110 -9.65 13.68 21.49
CA GLN A 110 -8.19 13.67 21.36
C GLN A 110 -7.53 12.82 22.46
N ILE A 111 -8.05 12.88 23.69
CA ILE A 111 -7.58 12.05 24.80
C ILE A 111 -7.90 10.57 24.53
N GLU A 112 -9.10 10.27 24.04
CA GLU A 112 -9.49 8.90 23.69
C GLU A 112 -8.64 8.33 22.55
N LEU A 113 -8.35 9.13 21.54
CA LEU A 113 -7.53 8.75 20.39
C LEU A 113 -6.08 8.45 20.81
N ALA A 114 -5.50 9.28 21.69
CA ALA A 114 -4.16 9.02 22.24
C ALA A 114 -4.11 7.71 23.05
N ARG A 115 -5.16 7.40 23.82
CA ARG A 115 -5.26 6.14 24.57
C ARG A 115 -5.35 4.92 23.65
N LEU A 116 -6.18 5.01 22.60
CA LEU A 116 -6.33 3.94 21.61
C LEU A 116 -5.04 3.73 20.80
N GLU A 117 -4.31 4.78 20.49
CA GLU A 117 -3.01 4.69 19.82
C GLU A 117 -1.97 3.96 20.67
N GLU A 118 -1.92 4.26 21.97
CA GLU A 118 -1.04 3.56 22.92
C GLU A 118 -1.39 2.06 23.00
N GLU A 119 -2.69 1.72 23.09
CA GLU A 119 -3.15 0.33 23.11
C GLU A 119 -2.82 -0.40 21.79
N CYS A 120 -3.01 0.26 20.65
CA CYS A 120 -2.63 -0.29 19.35
C CYS A 120 -1.11 -0.53 19.24
N GLN A 121 -0.28 0.37 19.77
CA GLN A 121 1.17 0.20 19.79
C GLN A 121 1.59 -0.97 20.68
N ALA A 122 1.01 -1.08 21.88
CA ALA A 122 1.27 -2.19 22.79
C ALA A 122 0.90 -3.54 22.17
N MET A 123 -0.26 -3.62 21.51
CA MET A 123 -0.70 -4.85 20.84
C MET A 123 0.20 -5.22 19.65
N ARG A 124 0.66 -4.24 18.86
CA ARG A 124 1.62 -4.48 17.77
C ARG A 124 2.96 -4.99 18.29
N ALA A 125 3.47 -4.43 19.39
CA ALA A 125 4.70 -4.90 20.02
C ALA A 125 4.56 -6.35 20.52
N ALA A 126 3.43 -6.69 21.14
CA ALA A 126 3.13 -8.06 21.56
C ALA A 126 3.04 -9.05 20.38
N LEU A 127 2.49 -8.63 19.24
CA LEU A 127 2.43 -9.45 18.04
C LEU A 127 3.84 -9.73 17.47
N GLN A 128 4.73 -8.72 17.46
CA GLN A 128 6.10 -8.88 17.00
C GLN A 128 6.90 -9.84 17.87
N THR A 129 6.73 -9.78 19.20
CA THR A 129 7.40 -10.70 20.12
C THR A 129 6.84 -12.12 19.99
N ALA A 130 5.53 -12.29 19.80
CA ALA A 130 4.95 -13.60 19.53
C ALA A 130 5.48 -14.20 18.21
N HIS A 131 5.60 -13.40 17.15
CA HIS A 131 6.14 -13.86 15.87
C HIS A 131 7.60 -14.31 15.97
N SER A 132 8.44 -13.58 16.71
CA SER A 132 9.83 -13.98 16.92
C SER A 132 9.96 -15.25 17.76
N GLN A 133 9.10 -15.43 18.77
CA GLN A 133 9.03 -16.67 19.55
C GLN A 133 8.64 -17.88 18.69
N GLU A 134 7.66 -17.74 17.79
CA GLU A 134 7.24 -18.83 16.90
C GLU A 134 8.35 -19.24 15.93
N LEU A 135 9.11 -18.27 15.41
CA LEU A 135 10.27 -18.56 14.56
C LEU A 135 11.36 -19.34 15.31
N ILE A 136 11.65 -18.94 16.56
CA ILE A 136 12.60 -19.65 17.42
C ILE A 136 12.11 -21.07 17.69
N LYS A 137 10.82 -21.24 18.03
CA LYS A 137 10.21 -22.55 18.26
C LYS A 137 10.30 -23.46 17.03
N SER A 138 10.01 -22.94 15.85
CA SER A 138 10.14 -23.68 14.58
C SER A 138 11.60 -24.12 14.32
N LYS A 139 12.57 -23.22 14.52
CA LYS A 139 13.99 -23.55 14.40
C LYS A 139 14.42 -24.62 15.41
N LEU A 140 14.00 -24.49 16.66
CA LEU A 140 14.30 -25.46 17.71
C LEU A 140 13.71 -26.85 17.37
N GLN A 141 12.46 -26.90 16.90
CA GLN A 141 11.82 -28.13 16.46
C GLN A 141 12.61 -28.81 15.34
N SER A 142 13.02 -28.05 14.31
CA SER A 142 13.84 -28.59 13.21
C SER A 142 15.22 -29.06 13.66
N ALA A 143 15.82 -28.43 14.68
CA ALA A 143 17.09 -28.88 15.24
C ALA A 143 16.93 -30.20 16.02
N CYS A 144 15.86 -30.32 16.82
CA CYS A 144 15.54 -31.52 17.57
C CYS A 144 15.26 -32.73 16.67
N THR A 145 14.56 -32.55 15.54
CA THR A 145 14.33 -33.65 14.59
C THR A 145 15.65 -34.15 14.00
N ARG A 146 16.54 -33.25 13.57
CA ARG A 146 17.87 -33.62 13.05
C ARG A 146 18.70 -34.40 14.06
N ILE A 147 18.74 -33.94 15.32
CA ILE A 147 19.49 -34.64 16.38
C ILE A 147 18.87 -36.02 16.65
N ARG A 148 17.54 -36.12 16.67
CA ARG A 148 16.83 -37.38 16.88
C ARG A 148 17.13 -38.39 15.78
N GLU A 149 17.13 -37.96 14.53
CA GLU A 149 17.48 -38.78 13.37
C GLU A 149 18.95 -39.24 13.43
N GLY A 150 19.88 -38.33 13.71
CA GLY A 150 21.30 -38.65 13.89
C GLY A 150 21.55 -39.66 15.02
N ASN A 151 20.88 -39.50 16.16
CA ASN A 151 20.98 -40.43 17.29
C ASN A 151 20.36 -41.81 16.96
N GLY A 152 19.26 -41.86 16.21
CA GLY A 152 18.69 -43.11 15.71
C GLY A 152 19.66 -43.86 14.80
N MET A 153 20.40 -43.11 13.97
CA MET A 153 21.41 -43.67 13.08
C MET A 153 22.63 -44.20 13.84
N LEU A 154 23.12 -43.46 14.84
CA LEU A 154 24.20 -43.90 15.72
C LEU A 154 23.82 -45.18 16.48
N ARG A 155 22.57 -45.29 16.95
CA ARG A 155 22.08 -46.51 17.60
C ARG A 155 22.13 -47.71 16.67
N LYS A 156 21.67 -47.57 15.42
CA LYS A 156 21.77 -48.63 14.40
C LYS A 156 23.23 -49.01 14.10
N ARG A 157 24.15 -48.04 14.10
CA ARG A 157 25.60 -48.31 13.93
C ARG A 157 26.18 -49.11 15.10
N ILE A 158 25.78 -48.79 16.34
CA ILE A 158 26.21 -49.53 17.53
C ILE A 158 25.67 -50.96 17.50
N GLU A 159 24.39 -51.14 17.17
CA GLU A 159 23.76 -52.46 17.06
C GLU A 159 24.43 -53.32 15.97
N ALA A 160 24.75 -52.74 14.81
CA ALA A 160 25.50 -53.40 13.76
C ALA A 160 26.92 -53.80 14.20
N ALA A 161 27.63 -52.92 14.91
CA ALA A 161 28.95 -53.23 15.48
C ALA A 161 28.89 -54.35 16.52
N SER A 162 27.85 -54.37 17.37
CA SER A 162 27.61 -55.43 18.36
C SER A 162 27.26 -56.78 17.72
N SER A 163 26.66 -56.79 16.53
CA SER A 163 26.39 -58.02 15.76
C SER A 163 27.62 -58.60 15.04
N GLY A 164 28.82 -58.06 15.26
CA GLY A 164 30.07 -58.58 14.70
C GLY A 164 30.40 -58.09 13.28
N VAL A 165 29.59 -57.19 12.71
CA VAL A 165 29.91 -56.48 11.47
C VAL A 165 30.83 -55.32 11.83
N MET A 166 32.13 -55.61 11.92
CA MET A 166 33.18 -54.61 12.11
C MET A 166 33.45 -53.88 10.80
N TRP A 167 33.04 -52.61 10.73
CA TRP A 167 33.32 -51.71 9.62
C TRP A 167 34.76 -51.18 9.75
N PRO A 168 35.64 -51.34 8.74
CA PRO A 168 36.99 -50.78 8.79
C PRO A 168 36.95 -49.24 8.83
N LEU A 169 37.71 -48.62 9.74
CA LEU A 169 37.90 -47.16 9.77
C LEU A 169 38.78 -46.66 8.62
N ASP A 170 39.49 -47.57 7.95
CA ASP A 170 40.28 -47.28 6.78
C ASP A 170 39.36 -47.36 5.57
N ASN A 171 39.14 -46.20 4.95
CA ASN A 171 38.17 -45.85 3.92
C ASN A 171 38.31 -46.62 2.56
N ILE A 172 38.73 -47.89 2.60
CA ILE A 172 38.99 -48.78 1.45
C ILE A 172 37.88 -49.84 1.31
N GLY A 173 37.05 -50.03 2.34
CA GLY A 173 35.94 -50.99 2.33
C GLY A 173 34.64 -50.51 2.98
N ALA A 174 34.50 -49.21 3.24
CA ALA A 174 33.22 -48.66 3.70
C ALA A 174 32.23 -48.60 2.51
N PRO A 175 30.92 -48.88 2.71
CA PRO A 175 29.93 -48.57 1.69
C PRO A 175 30.04 -47.07 1.37
N LEU A 176 30.42 -46.72 0.13
CA LEU A 176 30.71 -45.33 -0.22
C LEU A 176 29.47 -44.48 0.06
N PHE A 177 29.56 -43.64 1.07
CA PHE A 177 28.54 -42.69 1.44
C PHE A 177 28.65 -41.47 0.54
N PHE A 178 27.54 -41.15 -0.12
CA PHE A 178 27.42 -39.95 -0.93
C PHE A 178 26.43 -38.99 -0.25
N LYS A 179 26.77 -37.71 -0.21
CA LYS A 179 25.89 -36.66 0.30
C LYS A 179 26.00 -35.43 -0.58
N GLY A 180 25.02 -35.24 -1.45
CA GLY A 180 25.04 -34.20 -2.47
C GLY A 180 23.94 -33.16 -2.27
N ARG A 181 24.19 -32.12 -1.47
CA ARG A 181 23.28 -30.97 -1.42
C ARG A 181 23.33 -30.25 -2.76
N CYS A 182 22.22 -30.22 -3.49
CA CYS A 182 22.14 -29.49 -4.74
C CYS A 182 20.84 -28.72 -4.86
N GLY A 183 20.98 -27.42 -5.09
CA GLY A 183 19.91 -26.57 -5.53
C GLY A 183 19.67 -26.66 -7.02
N ILE A 184 18.38 -26.72 -7.36
CA ILE A 184 17.91 -26.55 -8.73
C ILE A 184 17.09 -25.27 -8.74
N SER A 185 17.35 -24.39 -9.71
CA SER A 185 16.56 -23.17 -9.94
C SER A 185 15.30 -23.52 -10.72
N LEU A 186 14.16 -22.91 -10.33
CA LEU A 186 12.89 -23.06 -11.05
C LEU A 186 12.72 -22.08 -12.22
N LYS A 187 13.77 -21.33 -12.60
CA LYS A 187 13.71 -20.36 -13.70
C LYS A 187 13.18 -20.98 -15.01
N SER A 188 13.57 -22.21 -15.32
CA SER A 188 13.11 -22.93 -16.51
C SER A 188 11.65 -23.34 -16.46
N VAL A 189 11.14 -23.66 -15.26
CA VAL A 189 9.73 -23.99 -15.03
C VAL A 189 8.86 -22.76 -15.26
N PHE A 190 9.30 -21.59 -14.80
CA PHE A 190 8.60 -20.31 -15.07
C PHE A 190 8.64 -19.88 -16.54
N LEU A 191 9.60 -20.39 -17.33
CA LEU A 191 9.73 -20.14 -18.77
C LEU A 191 9.00 -21.19 -19.63
N GLY A 192 8.33 -22.19 -19.03
CA GLY A 192 7.64 -23.25 -19.76
C GLY A 192 8.56 -24.30 -20.40
N GLN A 193 9.86 -24.32 -20.04
CA GLN A 193 10.85 -25.17 -20.69
C GLN A 193 11.21 -26.42 -19.88
N LYS A 194 11.41 -27.54 -20.59
CA LYS A 194 12.00 -28.76 -20.03
C LYS A 194 13.51 -28.56 -19.82
N CYS A 195 13.98 -28.77 -18.60
CA CYS A 195 15.41 -28.69 -18.30
C CYS A 195 15.95 -29.96 -17.64
N THR A 196 17.15 -30.37 -18.06
CA THR A 196 17.90 -31.48 -17.46
C THR A 196 19.12 -30.91 -16.74
N PHE A 197 19.25 -31.22 -15.46
CA PHE A 197 20.34 -30.83 -14.59
C PHE A 197 21.24 -32.04 -14.35
N ARG A 198 22.56 -31.83 -14.48
CA ARG A 198 23.60 -32.79 -14.09
C ARG A 198 24.32 -32.24 -12.87
N ILE A 199 24.07 -32.86 -11.74
CA ILE A 199 24.41 -32.34 -10.43
C ILE A 199 25.59 -33.14 -9.87
N PRO A 200 26.75 -32.51 -9.56
CA PRO A 200 27.86 -33.22 -8.96
C PRO A 200 27.49 -33.67 -7.54
N ILE A 201 27.72 -34.94 -7.25
CA ILE A 201 27.54 -35.51 -5.92
C ILE A 201 28.86 -35.31 -5.14
N LYS A 202 28.77 -35.05 -3.83
CA LYS A 202 29.95 -34.96 -2.96
C LYS A 202 30.01 -36.20 -2.07
N ALA A 203 31.22 -36.70 -1.82
CA ALA A 203 31.44 -37.72 -0.80
C ALA A 203 31.39 -37.09 0.61
N ASP A 204 31.28 -37.92 1.67
CA ASP A 204 31.22 -37.46 3.07
C ASP A 204 32.38 -36.52 3.46
N ASN A 205 33.55 -36.74 2.84
CA ASN A 205 34.77 -35.96 3.07
C ASN A 205 34.79 -34.61 2.34
N GLY A 206 33.71 -34.24 1.64
CA GLY A 206 33.61 -32.99 0.89
C GLY A 206 34.41 -32.95 -0.41
N GLN A 207 35.11 -34.03 -0.79
CA GLN A 207 35.71 -34.15 -2.11
C GLN A 207 34.60 -34.36 -3.16
N GLY A 208 34.71 -33.63 -4.27
CA GLY A 208 33.82 -33.80 -5.41
C GLY A 208 34.04 -35.18 -6.03
N THR A 209 32.99 -35.97 -6.13
CA THR A 209 33.08 -37.27 -6.80
C THR A 209 32.87 -37.06 -8.30
N THR A 210 33.27 -38.05 -9.10
CA THR A 210 32.95 -38.08 -10.53
C THR A 210 31.46 -38.33 -10.78
N CYS A 211 30.70 -38.71 -9.74
CA CYS A 211 29.30 -39.07 -9.82
C CYS A 211 28.43 -37.83 -10.07
N LYS A 212 27.49 -37.95 -11.02
CA LYS A 212 26.53 -36.90 -11.34
C LYS A 212 25.10 -37.43 -11.22
N LEU A 213 24.26 -36.75 -10.45
CA LEU A 213 22.82 -37.00 -10.42
C LEU A 213 22.15 -36.32 -11.62
N ILE A 214 21.27 -37.05 -12.31
CA ILE A 214 20.50 -36.57 -13.45
C ILE A 214 19.07 -36.29 -12.99
N VAL A 215 18.70 -35.01 -12.99
CA VAL A 215 17.36 -34.55 -12.61
C VAL A 215 16.75 -33.76 -13.75
N GLN A 216 15.48 -34.00 -14.04
CA GLN A 216 14.71 -33.32 -15.06
C GLN A 216 13.55 -32.59 -14.41
N LEU A 217 13.30 -31.35 -14.84
CA LEU A 217 12.14 -30.55 -14.44
C LEU A 217 11.26 -30.29 -15.65
N PHE A 218 9.96 -30.52 -15.49
CA PHE A 218 8.95 -30.27 -16.52
C PHE A 218 7.81 -29.42 -15.97
N PRO A 219 7.40 -28.33 -16.62
CA PRO A 219 6.15 -27.65 -16.28
C PRO A 219 4.95 -28.51 -16.73
N VAL A 220 3.84 -28.44 -15.99
CA VAL A 220 2.60 -29.20 -16.29
C VAL A 220 1.41 -28.23 -16.29
N GLY A 221 0.60 -28.27 -17.37
CA GLY A 221 -0.65 -27.50 -17.49
C GLY A 221 -0.61 -26.38 -18.55
N GLU A 222 -1.46 -25.36 -18.39
CA GLU A 222 -1.59 -24.18 -19.28
C GLU A 222 -0.31 -23.33 -19.35
N ASN A 223 0.65 -23.57 -18.46
CA ASN A 223 1.97 -22.93 -18.40
C ASN A 223 2.99 -23.48 -19.43
N THR A 224 2.51 -24.14 -20.49
CA THR A 224 3.33 -24.78 -21.53
C THR A 224 3.62 -23.89 -22.74
N THR A 225 3.03 -22.69 -22.80
CA THR A 225 3.39 -21.69 -23.80
C THR A 225 4.72 -21.03 -23.44
N GLU A 226 5.71 -21.08 -24.34
CA GLU A 226 7.02 -20.47 -24.12
C GLU A 226 6.90 -18.96 -23.86
N CYS A 227 7.01 -18.56 -22.59
CA CYS A 227 6.95 -17.15 -22.20
C CYS A 227 8.37 -16.57 -22.19
N THR A 228 8.61 -15.53 -23.00
CA THR A 228 9.93 -14.87 -23.09
C THR A 228 10.23 -14.02 -21.84
N SER A 229 9.21 -13.69 -21.03
CA SER A 229 9.33 -13.01 -19.75
C SER A 229 8.49 -13.74 -18.69
N GLY A 230 9.07 -14.04 -17.52
CA GLY A 230 8.37 -14.69 -16.40
C GLY A 230 7.23 -13.87 -15.77
N ALA A 231 6.92 -12.69 -16.34
CA ALA A 231 5.88 -11.78 -15.89
C ALA A 231 4.46 -12.28 -16.19
N THR A 232 4.29 -13.22 -17.12
CA THR A 232 2.96 -13.75 -17.51
C THR A 232 2.37 -14.71 -16.47
N VAL A 233 3.18 -15.20 -15.52
CA VAL A 233 2.80 -16.24 -14.54
C VAL A 233 2.40 -15.65 -13.17
N VAL A 234 2.44 -14.32 -13.03
CA VAL A 234 2.12 -13.62 -11.78
C VAL A 234 0.61 -13.73 -11.49
N GLY A 235 0.25 -14.37 -10.38
CA GLY A 235 -1.13 -14.59 -9.95
C GLY A 235 -1.75 -15.93 -10.38
N SER A 236 -0.98 -16.81 -11.04
CA SER A 236 -1.44 -18.14 -11.46
C SER A 236 -0.85 -19.26 -10.59
N ASP A 237 -1.53 -20.42 -10.58
CA ASP A 237 -1.04 -21.63 -9.94
C ASP A 237 -0.09 -22.38 -10.87
N VAL A 238 1.15 -22.59 -10.42
CA VAL A 238 2.19 -23.24 -11.22
C VAL A 238 2.37 -24.68 -10.78
N ARG A 239 2.11 -25.61 -11.69
CA ARG A 239 2.37 -27.04 -11.48
C ARG A 239 3.59 -27.48 -12.27
N PHE A 240 4.45 -28.26 -11.62
CA PHE A 240 5.64 -28.80 -12.26
C PHE A 240 5.98 -30.17 -11.70
N VAL A 241 6.70 -30.95 -12.50
CA VAL A 241 7.11 -32.30 -12.19
C VAL A 241 8.63 -32.37 -12.08
N LEU A 242 9.09 -32.92 -10.97
CA LEU A 242 10.46 -33.31 -10.71
C LEU A 242 10.64 -34.77 -11.09
N HIS A 243 11.50 -35.05 -12.07
CA HIS A 243 11.85 -36.38 -12.52
C HIS A 243 13.33 -36.66 -12.23
N ILE A 244 13.64 -37.51 -11.25
CA ILE A 244 14.99 -37.99 -10.98
C ILE A 244 15.22 -39.22 -11.84
N VAL A 245 15.96 -39.04 -12.94
CA VAL A 245 16.25 -40.09 -13.91
C VAL A 245 17.19 -41.12 -13.29
N GLY A 246 18.22 -40.68 -12.57
CA GLY A 246 19.22 -41.60 -12.01
C GLY A 246 20.55 -40.91 -11.75
N ALA A 247 21.62 -41.68 -11.72
CA ALA A 247 22.97 -41.17 -11.53
C ALA A 247 23.93 -41.73 -12.58
N GLU A 248 25.01 -41.01 -12.85
CA GLU A 248 26.08 -41.40 -13.78
C GLU A 248 27.40 -41.47 -12.99
N GLY A 249 28.19 -42.51 -13.23
CA GLY A 249 29.52 -42.67 -12.62
C GLY A 249 29.48 -43.17 -11.17
N LEU A 250 28.42 -43.86 -10.76
CA LEU A 250 28.37 -44.51 -9.45
C LEU A 250 29.37 -45.69 -9.42
N PRO A 251 30.07 -45.95 -8.30
CA PRO A 251 30.91 -47.13 -8.16
C PRO A 251 30.09 -48.41 -8.35
N PRO A 252 30.64 -49.46 -8.98
CA PRO A 252 29.92 -50.69 -9.32
C PRO A 252 29.41 -51.51 -8.11
N ASN A 253 29.80 -51.14 -6.88
CA ASN A 253 29.37 -51.78 -5.63
C ASN A 253 28.25 -51.02 -4.91
N CYS A 254 27.89 -49.81 -5.36
CA CYS A 254 26.93 -48.94 -4.67
C CYS A 254 25.57 -48.85 -5.38
N SER A 255 25.37 -49.60 -6.46
CA SER A 255 24.19 -49.54 -7.31
C SER A 255 23.11 -50.56 -6.95
N ALA A 256 23.34 -51.50 -6.03
CA ALA A 256 22.30 -52.46 -5.61
C ALA A 256 21.21 -51.81 -4.71
N HIS A 257 21.62 -50.91 -3.81
CA HIS A 257 20.71 -50.25 -2.88
C HIS A 257 21.02 -48.76 -2.80
N ALA A 258 20.22 -47.95 -3.50
CA ALA A 258 20.28 -46.50 -3.43
C ALA A 258 19.01 -45.95 -2.77
N LEU A 259 19.17 -45.23 -1.66
CA LEU A 259 18.09 -44.43 -1.07
C LEU A 259 18.27 -42.98 -1.52
N CYS A 260 17.23 -42.36 -2.09
CA CYS A 260 17.24 -40.94 -2.41
C CYS A 260 16.25 -40.22 -1.50
N LEU A 261 16.75 -39.33 -0.65
CA LEU A 261 15.94 -38.39 0.12
C LEU A 261 15.84 -37.08 -0.64
N VAL A 262 14.61 -36.63 -0.86
CA VAL A 262 14.34 -35.31 -1.47
C VAL A 262 13.66 -34.45 -0.42
N SER A 263 14.27 -33.32 -0.09
CA SER A 263 13.71 -32.33 0.84
C SER A 263 13.54 -30.99 0.14
N LEU A 264 12.34 -30.41 0.23
CA LEU A 264 12.07 -29.05 -0.24
C LEU A 264 12.45 -28.06 0.86
N LEU A 265 13.31 -27.08 0.57
CA LEU A 265 13.83 -26.15 1.59
C LEU A 265 12.78 -25.18 2.18
N ASN A 266 11.65 -24.99 1.50
CA ASN A 266 10.58 -24.07 1.91
C ASN A 266 9.27 -24.77 2.36
N GLY A 267 9.24 -26.09 2.47
CA GLY A 267 8.02 -26.85 2.83
C GLY A 267 8.29 -27.95 3.84
N LYS A 268 7.26 -28.31 4.63
CA LYS A 268 7.28 -29.44 5.60
C LYS A 268 7.25 -30.82 4.90
N CYS A 269 7.77 -30.95 3.69
CA CYS A 269 7.75 -32.19 2.91
C CYS A 269 9.19 -32.68 2.69
N SER A 270 9.63 -33.55 3.61
CA SER A 270 10.74 -34.46 3.41
C SER A 270 10.15 -35.84 3.14
N GLU A 271 10.39 -36.41 1.97
CA GLU A 271 9.95 -37.77 1.68
C GLU A 271 11.13 -38.65 1.30
N PHE A 272 11.06 -39.88 1.80
CA PHE A 272 12.06 -40.92 1.60
C PHE A 272 11.67 -41.75 0.39
N PHE A 273 12.58 -41.89 -0.57
CA PHE A 273 12.40 -42.81 -1.68
C PHE A 273 13.48 -43.88 -1.61
N SER A 274 13.06 -45.12 -1.44
CA SER A 274 13.93 -46.28 -1.49
C SER A 274 13.77 -46.99 -2.83
N THR A 275 14.86 -47.13 -3.58
CA THR A 275 14.88 -47.95 -4.79
C THR A 275 15.86 -49.11 -4.62
N ILE A 276 15.43 -50.29 -5.03
CA ILE A 276 16.29 -51.47 -5.19
C ILE A 276 16.49 -51.62 -6.68
N THR A 277 17.69 -51.33 -7.16
CA THR A 277 18.05 -51.55 -8.56
C THR A 277 18.66 -52.94 -8.68
N SER A 278 18.11 -53.78 -9.55
CA SER A 278 18.45 -55.21 -9.68
C SER A 278 19.81 -55.48 -10.33
N GLU A 279 20.50 -54.45 -10.85
CA GLU A 279 21.72 -54.60 -11.63
C GLU A 279 22.80 -53.60 -11.18
N ASN A 280 23.98 -54.14 -10.84
CA ASN A 280 25.17 -53.39 -10.46
C ASN A 280 25.74 -52.62 -11.66
N THR A 281 25.11 -51.49 -11.97
CA THR A 281 25.48 -50.63 -13.10
C THR A 281 26.07 -49.31 -12.60
N THR A 282 27.01 -48.75 -13.36
CA THR A 282 27.62 -47.43 -13.08
C THR A 282 26.66 -46.27 -13.38
N CYS A 283 25.54 -46.56 -14.05
CA CYS A 283 24.52 -45.59 -14.45
C CYS A 283 23.10 -46.09 -14.10
N PRO A 284 22.72 -46.16 -12.81
CA PRO A 284 21.40 -46.67 -12.43
C PRO A 284 20.29 -45.72 -12.89
N ASN A 285 19.20 -46.27 -13.42
CA ASN A 285 17.98 -45.55 -13.75
C ASN A 285 16.94 -45.74 -12.65
N TRP A 286 16.59 -44.66 -11.94
CA TRP A 286 15.64 -44.66 -10.83
C TRP A 286 14.23 -44.22 -11.25
N ASN A 287 14.09 -43.48 -12.36
CA ASN A 287 12.82 -42.99 -12.92
C ASN A 287 11.80 -42.45 -11.88
N TYR A 288 12.27 -41.68 -10.91
CA TYR A 288 11.40 -41.18 -9.84
C TYR A 288 10.71 -39.88 -10.27
N VAL A 289 9.37 -39.85 -10.26
CA VAL A 289 8.57 -38.71 -10.73
C VAL A 289 7.69 -38.18 -9.59
N ARG A 290 7.71 -36.85 -9.37
CA ARG A 290 6.82 -36.18 -8.42
C ARG A 290 6.30 -34.85 -8.94
N GLN A 291 5.00 -34.63 -8.76
CA GLN A 291 4.35 -33.35 -9.03
C GLN A 291 4.38 -32.43 -7.80
N PHE A 292 4.65 -31.16 -8.05
CA PHE A 292 4.60 -30.06 -7.08
C PHE A 292 3.67 -28.98 -7.60
N GLU A 293 2.97 -28.32 -6.69
CA GLU A 293 2.04 -27.23 -6.98
C GLU A 293 2.42 -26.01 -6.15
N LEU A 294 2.62 -24.87 -6.82
CA LEU A 294 2.87 -23.56 -6.22
C LEU A 294 1.64 -22.70 -6.44
N GLY A 295 0.90 -22.43 -5.37
CA GLY A 295 -0.29 -21.59 -5.42
C GLY A 295 0.04 -20.10 -5.37
N ASN A 296 -0.68 -19.30 -6.15
CA ASN A 296 -0.68 -17.83 -6.10
C ASN A 296 0.73 -17.18 -6.16
N VAL A 297 1.42 -17.39 -7.27
CA VAL A 297 2.81 -16.95 -7.46
C VAL A 297 2.90 -15.42 -7.61
N THR A 298 3.58 -14.75 -6.67
CA THR A 298 3.89 -13.30 -6.72
C THR A 298 5.25 -13.03 -7.36
N SER A 299 5.52 -11.78 -7.77
CA SER A 299 6.82 -11.37 -8.32
C SER A 299 7.99 -11.71 -7.39
N ASP A 300 7.81 -11.53 -6.08
CA ASP A 300 8.83 -11.80 -5.07
C ASP A 300 9.13 -13.30 -4.93
N ILE A 301 8.14 -14.15 -5.19
CA ILE A 301 8.30 -15.61 -5.22
C ILE A 301 9.11 -15.99 -6.47
N ILE A 302 8.83 -15.41 -7.62
CA ILE A 302 9.57 -15.70 -8.86
C ILE A 302 11.06 -15.36 -8.68
N ASP A 303 11.38 -14.20 -8.10
CA ASP A 303 12.77 -13.77 -7.89
C ASP A 303 13.51 -14.63 -6.86
N ASN A 304 12.83 -15.01 -5.77
CA ASN A 304 13.40 -15.89 -4.75
C ASN A 304 13.66 -17.32 -5.27
N TYR A 305 12.71 -17.89 -6.01
CA TYR A 305 12.80 -19.26 -6.52
C TYR A 305 13.67 -19.37 -7.79
N SER A 306 13.95 -18.25 -8.45
CA SER A 306 14.90 -18.18 -9.57
C SER A 306 16.35 -18.10 -9.10
N SER A 307 16.61 -17.45 -7.96
CA SER A 307 17.96 -17.17 -7.45
C SER A 307 18.46 -18.15 -6.39
N ARG A 308 17.56 -18.87 -5.71
CA ARG A 308 17.92 -19.76 -4.59
C ARG A 308 17.79 -21.24 -4.92
N ASP A 309 18.61 -22.02 -4.23
CA ASP A 309 18.57 -23.47 -4.19
C ASP A 309 17.27 -23.96 -3.53
N LEU A 310 16.41 -24.64 -4.28
CA LEU A 310 15.09 -25.04 -3.79
C LEU A 310 15.03 -26.44 -3.17
N PHE A 311 15.76 -27.36 -3.78
CA PHE A 311 15.77 -28.76 -3.42
C PHE A 311 17.06 -29.10 -2.69
N CYS A 312 16.97 -30.09 -1.82
CA CYS A 312 18.11 -30.75 -1.23
C CYS A 312 17.94 -32.25 -1.49
N PHE A 313 18.90 -32.83 -2.21
CA PHE A 313 18.96 -34.26 -2.45
C PHE A 313 19.97 -34.87 -1.48
N GLU A 314 19.67 -36.00 -0.87
CA GLU A 314 20.65 -36.83 -0.19
C GLU A 314 20.56 -38.24 -0.77
N ILE A 315 21.66 -38.76 -1.31
CA ILE A 315 21.69 -40.05 -2.03
C ILE A 315 22.57 -41.00 -1.25
N PHE A 316 21.98 -42.00 -0.63
CA PHE A 316 22.69 -43.02 0.12
C PHE A 316 22.92 -44.22 -0.78
N GLY A 317 24.19 -44.52 -1.10
CA GLY A 317 24.57 -45.78 -1.73
C GLY A 317 25.01 -46.78 -0.65
N PHE A 318 24.45 -47.97 -0.64
CA PHE A 318 24.89 -49.07 0.23
C PHE A 318 25.58 -50.13 -0.62
N SER A 319 26.79 -50.52 -0.23
CA SER A 319 27.39 -51.79 -0.65
C SER A 319 26.83 -52.87 0.27
N VAL A 320 26.31 -53.93 -0.32
CA VAL A 320 26.16 -55.23 0.39
C VAL A 320 27.52 -55.91 0.40
#